data_AF-A0A1G5I1U7-F1
#
_entry.id   AF-A0A1G5I1U7-F1
#
_cell.length_a   1.000
_cell.length_b   1.000
_cell.length_c   1.000
_cell.angle_alpha   90.00
_cell.angle_beta   90.00
_cell.angle_gamma   90.00
#
_symmetry.space_group_name_H-M   'P 1'
#
loop_
_entity.id
_entity.type
_entity.pdbx_description
1 polymer ?
#
loop_
_entity_poly.entity_id
_entity_poly.type
_entity_poly.pdbx_seq_one_letter_code
_entity_poly.pdbx_strand_id
1 'polypeptide(L)'
;MAKSNAERQAAYRVRHLGDKGGKSERVNFVIDQHAKLALERLAICYAVTQRTVLERILVEVEQATLASVATIPNGPADYYKGRLRLSLDGITP
;
A
#
# COMPACT_ATOMS: atom_id res chain seq x y z
N MET A 1 -4.94 19.46 -33.17
CA MET A 1 -6.23 18.84 -32.79
C MET A 1 -6.33 18.79 -31.29
N ALA A 2 -7.48 19.15 -30.71
CA ALA A 2 -7.69 19.02 -29.27
C ALA A 2 -7.81 17.52 -28.93
N LYS A 3 -7.10 17.07 -27.88
CA LYS A 3 -7.13 15.67 -27.45
C LYS A 3 -8.55 15.26 -27.05
N SER A 4 -9.00 14.11 -27.55
CA SER A 4 -10.28 13.52 -27.15
C SER A 4 -10.28 13.18 -25.65
N ASN A 5 -11.46 13.01 -25.05
CA ASN A 5 -11.57 12.62 -23.64
C ASN A 5 -10.87 11.27 -23.38
N ALA A 6 -10.95 10.33 -24.32
CA ALA A 6 -10.29 9.03 -24.24
C ALA A 6 -8.76 9.18 -24.25
N GLU A 7 -8.23 10.03 -25.12
CA GLU A 7 -6.79 10.33 -25.20
C GLU A 7 -6.28 11.07 -23.95
N ARG A 8 -7.09 11.98 -23.38
CA ARG A 8 -6.78 12.63 -22.11
C ARG A 8 -6.75 11.63 -20.96
N GLN A 9 -7.71 10.71 -20.88
CA GLN A 9 -7.69 9.66 -19.86
C GLN A 9 -6.54 8.67 -20.04
N ALA A 10 -6.21 8.28 -21.26
CA ALA A 10 -5.05 7.42 -21.54
C ALA A 10 -3.74 8.11 -21.13
N ALA A 11 -3.56 9.37 -21.52
CA ALA A 11 -2.39 10.16 -21.15
C ALA A 11 -2.30 10.40 -19.63
N TYR A 12 -3.43 10.57 -18.94
CA TYR A 12 -3.46 10.64 -17.48
C TYR A 12 -3.02 9.32 -16.84
N ARG A 13 -3.56 8.17 -17.29
CA ARG A 13 -3.15 6.84 -16.79
C ARG A 13 -1.65 6.62 -16.95
N VAL A 14 -1.11 6.96 -18.11
CA VAL A 14 0.34 6.83 -18.40
C VAL A 14 1.17 7.71 -17.47
N ARG A 15 0.77 8.96 -17.22
CA ARG A 15 1.48 9.87 -16.31
C ARG A 15 1.33 9.49 -14.83
N HIS A 16 0.20 8.89 -14.47
CA HIS A 16 -0.16 8.59 -13.08
C HIS A 16 0.36 7.22 -12.61
N LEU A 17 0.56 6.28 -13.54
CA LEU A 17 1.28 5.02 -13.31
C LEU A 17 2.80 5.19 -13.49
N GLY A 18 3.22 6.19 -14.27
CA GLY A 18 4.62 6.52 -14.52
C GLY A 18 5.28 7.22 -13.32
N ASP A 19 5.59 6.47 -12.29
CA ASP A 19 6.66 6.85 -11.37
C ASP A 19 8.00 6.83 -12.13
N LYS A 20 8.90 7.78 -11.84
CA LYS A 20 10.18 7.95 -12.54
C LYS A 20 11.06 6.69 -12.49
N GLY A 21 10.78 5.75 -11.59
CA GLY A 21 11.46 4.46 -11.46
C GLY A 21 10.70 3.23 -11.95
N GLY A 22 9.45 3.35 -12.43
CA GLY A 22 8.66 2.23 -12.96
C GLY A 22 8.31 1.10 -11.97
N LYS A 23 8.50 1.32 -10.67
CA LYS A 23 8.23 0.32 -9.61
C LYS A 23 6.91 0.56 -8.86
N SER A 24 6.14 1.56 -9.27
CA SER A 24 4.86 1.88 -8.64
C SER A 24 3.76 0.99 -9.21
N GLU A 25 3.06 0.28 -8.33
CA GLU A 25 1.93 -0.58 -8.68
C GLU A 25 0.61 0.03 -8.17
N ARG A 26 -0.48 -0.19 -8.92
CA ARG A 26 -1.80 0.34 -8.54
C ARG A 26 -2.47 -0.58 -7.55
N VAL A 27 -2.83 -0.02 -6.40
CA VAL A 27 -3.65 -0.68 -5.39
C VAL A 27 -5.14 -0.47 -5.71
N ASN A 28 -5.90 -1.56 -5.90
CA ASN A 28 -7.32 -1.52 -6.26
C ASN A 28 -8.19 -2.10 -5.14
N PHE A 29 -8.67 -1.26 -4.22
CA PHE A 29 -9.67 -1.65 -3.23
C PHE A 29 -10.57 -0.48 -2.82
N VAL A 30 -11.70 -0.82 -2.19
CA VAL A 30 -12.60 0.10 -1.50
C VAL A 30 -12.45 -0.14 0.00
N ILE A 31 -12.39 0.93 0.79
CA ILE A 31 -12.28 0.88 2.25
C ILE A 31 -13.45 1.61 2.91
N ASP A 32 -13.65 1.34 4.19
CA ASP A 32 -14.64 2.03 5.02
C ASP A 32 -14.42 3.56 5.07
N GLN A 33 -15.50 4.31 5.25
CA GLN A 33 -15.47 5.77 5.31
C GLN A 33 -14.61 6.29 6.46
N HIS A 34 -14.68 5.68 7.65
CA HIS A 34 -13.89 6.10 8.79
C HIS A 34 -12.40 5.87 8.56
N ALA A 35 -12.04 4.73 7.94
CA ALA A 35 -10.66 4.43 7.56
C ALA A 35 -10.11 5.47 6.55
N LYS A 36 -10.93 5.85 5.56
CA LYS A 36 -10.57 6.89 4.60
C LYS A 36 -10.31 8.24 5.26
N LEU A 37 -11.20 8.67 6.15
CA LEU A 37 -11.06 9.93 6.89
C LEU A 37 -9.84 9.91 7.81
N ALA A 38 -9.52 8.77 8.43
CA ALA A 38 -8.32 8.62 9.24
C ALA A 38 -7.05 8.80 8.40
N LEU A 39 -6.98 8.15 7.23
CA LEU A 39 -5.87 8.28 6.29
C LEU A 39 -5.68 9.73 5.82
N GLU A 40 -6.77 10.44 5.55
CA GLU A 40 -6.76 11.86 5.20
C GLU A 40 -6.19 12.74 6.31
N ARG A 41 -6.68 12.57 7.54
CA ARG A 41 -6.18 13.35 8.68
C ARG A 41 -4.70 13.09 8.94
N LEU A 42 -4.23 11.85 8.85
CA LEU A 42 -2.82 11.50 9.01
C LEU A 42 -1.96 12.17 7.93
N ALA A 43 -2.38 12.08 6.67
CA ALA A 43 -1.67 12.72 5.56
C ALA A 43 -1.53 14.24 5.76
N ILE A 44 -2.63 14.90 6.19
CA ILE A 44 -2.63 16.33 6.52
C ILE A 44 -1.70 16.64 7.69
N CYS A 45 -1.81 15.89 8.79
CA CYS A 45 -1.04 16.11 10.02
C CYS A 45 0.47 16.06 9.76
N TYR A 46 0.92 15.15 8.90
CA TYR A 46 2.34 14.98 8.56
C TYR A 46 2.77 15.73 7.29
N ALA A 47 1.88 16.52 6.67
CA ALA A 47 2.13 17.23 5.40
C ALA A 47 2.67 16.33 4.27
N VAL A 48 2.13 15.11 4.16
CA VAL A 48 2.50 14.11 3.15
C VAL A 48 1.29 13.66 2.34
N THR A 49 1.50 12.83 1.33
CA THR A 49 0.39 12.22 0.58
C THR A 49 -0.19 11.01 1.32
N GLN A 50 -1.46 10.71 1.07
CA GLN A 50 -2.09 9.47 1.57
C GLN A 50 -1.34 8.21 1.12
N ARG A 51 -0.76 8.24 -0.09
CA ARG A 51 0.13 7.20 -0.62
C ARG A 51 1.32 6.99 0.31
N THR A 52 2.01 8.06 0.69
CA THR A 52 3.18 8.01 1.58
C THR A 52 2.84 7.44 2.95
N VAL A 53 1.68 7.81 3.51
CA VAL A 53 1.19 7.25 4.78
C VAL A 53 0.96 5.74 4.65
N LEU A 54 0.24 5.32 3.60
CA LEU A 54 -0.08 3.92 3.36
C LEU A 54 1.19 3.08 3.12
N GLU A 55 2.12 3.55 2.29
CA GLU A 55 3.39 2.88 2.02
C GLU A 55 4.21 2.68 3.31
N ARG A 56 4.28 3.71 4.17
CA ARG A 56 5.00 3.61 5.45
C ARG A 56 4.37 2.57 6.38
N ILE A 57 3.04 2.63 6.56
CA ILE A 57 2.33 1.69 7.42
C ILE A 57 2.51 0.25 6.93
N LEU A 58 2.37 0.01 5.62
CA LEU A 58 2.52 -1.33 5.05
C LEU A 58 3.93 -1.91 5.29
N VAL A 59 4.97 -1.10 5.05
CA VAL A 59 6.35 -1.54 5.27
C VAL A 59 6.61 -1.79 6.75
N GLU A 60 6.18 -0.90 7.63
CA GLU A 60 6.39 -1.04 9.08
C GLU A 60 5.70 -2.29 9.64
N VAL A 61 4.44 -2.51 9.27
CA VAL A 61 3.65 -3.69 9.66
C VAL A 61 4.25 -4.97 9.09
N GLU A 62 4.71 -4.98 7.84
CA GLU A 62 5.40 -6.14 7.25
C GLU A 62 6.68 -6.47 8.01
N GLN A 63 7.49 -5.46 8.36
CA GLN A 63 8.72 -5.66 9.15
C GLN A 63 8.42 -6.21 10.54
N ALA A 64 7.40 -5.68 11.24
CA ALA A 64 6.97 -6.20 12.53
C ALA A 64 6.47 -7.65 12.42
N THR A 65 5.71 -7.96 11.37
CA THR A 65 5.23 -9.32 11.08
C THR A 65 6.41 -10.26 10.84
N LEU A 66 7.38 -9.86 10.01
CA LEU A 66 8.59 -10.64 9.71
C LEU A 66 9.42 -10.90 10.98
N ALA A 67 9.56 -9.90 11.84
CA ALA A 67 10.24 -10.05 13.13
C ALA A 67 9.52 -11.06 14.04
N SER A 68 8.19 -11.02 14.10
CA SER A 68 7.40 -11.99 14.87
C SER A 68 7.57 -13.42 14.35
N VAL A 69 7.50 -13.61 13.03
CA VAL A 69 7.51 -14.96 12.42
C VAL A 69 8.93 -15.53 12.30
N ALA A 70 9.97 -14.70 12.47
CA ALA A 70 11.36 -15.17 12.53
C ALA A 70 11.61 -16.15 13.70
N THR A 71 10.74 -16.14 14.71
CA THR A 71 10.79 -17.10 15.83
C THR A 71 10.30 -18.50 15.46
N ILE A 72 9.60 -18.66 14.33
CA ILE A 72 9.05 -19.93 13.85
C ILE A 72 10.02 -20.53 12.81
N PRO A 73 10.28 -21.86 12.83
CA PRO A 73 11.08 -22.52 11.82
C PRO A 73 10.55 -22.23 10.41
N ASN A 74 11.43 -21.75 9.51
CA ASN A 74 11.09 -21.32 8.14
C ASN A 74 10.05 -20.18 8.02
N GLY A 75 9.71 -19.47 9.10
CA GLY A 75 8.64 -18.47 9.11
C GLY A 75 8.73 -17.40 8.00
N PRO A 76 9.86 -16.70 7.84
CA PRO A 76 10.01 -15.71 6.76
C PRO A 76 9.88 -16.32 5.35
N ALA A 77 10.42 -17.53 5.13
CA ALA A 77 10.31 -18.21 3.85
C ALA A 77 8.86 -18.62 3.55
N ASP A 78 8.11 -19.03 4.58
CA ASP A 78 6.71 -19.40 4.45
C ASP A 78 5.78 -18.19 4.30
N TYR A 79 6.14 -17.03 4.85
CA TYR A 79 5.49 -15.74 4.59
C TYR A 79 5.57 -15.38 3.09
N TYR A 80 6.79 -15.29 2.54
CA TYR A 80 6.98 -14.90 1.12
C TYR A 80 6.42 -15.92 0.14
N LYS A 81 6.30 -17.20 0.52
CA LYS A 81 5.64 -18.24 -0.28
C LYS A 81 4.12 -18.30 -0.09
N GLY A 82 3.55 -17.46 0.77
CA GLY A 82 2.11 -17.42 1.04
C GLY A 82 1.57 -18.65 1.78
N ARG A 83 2.45 -19.42 2.44
CA ARG A 83 2.11 -20.66 3.17
C ARG A 83 1.78 -20.42 4.64
N LEU A 84 2.20 -19.28 5.19
CA LEU A 84 1.92 -18.91 6.55
C LEU A 84 0.46 -18.44 6.72
N ARG A 85 -0.17 -18.78 7.85
CA ARG A 85 -1.52 -18.37 8.23
C ARG A 85 -1.46 -17.81 9.65
N LEU A 86 -1.68 -16.50 9.78
CA LEU A 86 -1.71 -15.77 11.04
C LEU A 86 -3.11 -15.19 11.26
N SER A 87 -3.48 -14.91 12.51
CA SER A 87 -4.72 -14.18 12.79
C SER A 87 -4.59 -12.72 12.33
N LEU A 88 -5.70 -12.14 11.84
CA LEU A 88 -5.76 -10.73 11.48
C LEU A 88 -5.46 -9.83 12.68
N ASP A 89 -5.86 -10.25 13.88
CA ASP A 89 -5.64 -9.49 15.12
C ASP A 89 -4.15 -9.28 15.43
N GLY A 90 -3.25 -10.04 14.79
CA GLY A 90 -1.81 -9.87 14.94
C GLY A 90 -1.17 -8.83 14.02
N ILE A 91 -1.95 -8.17 13.15
CA ILE A 91 -1.41 -7.21 12.16
C ILE A 91 -1.12 -5.83 12.77
N THR A 92 -1.87 -5.44 13.79
CA THR A 92 -1.70 -4.20 14.55
C THR A 92 -1.61 -4.55 16.02
N PRO A 93 -0.65 -3.98 16.77
CA PRO A 93 -0.55 -4.18 18.22
C PRO A 93 -1.75 -3.60 18.98
#